data_AF-A0A0R3R5E2-F1
#
_entry.id   AF-A0A0R3R5E2-F1
#
_cell.length_a   1.000
_cell.length_b   1.000
_cell.length_c   1.000
_cell.angle_alpha   90.00
_cell.angle_beta   90.00
_cell.angle_gamma   90.00
#
_symmetry.space_group_name_H-M   'P 1'
#
loop_
_entity.id
_entity.type
_entity.pdbx_description
1 polymer ?
#
loop_
_entity_poly.entity_id
_entity_poly.type
_entity_poly.pdbx_seq_one_letter_code
_entity_poly.pdbx_strand_id
1 'polypeptide(L)'
;MDSFSSFTEAAVGEVSVLTSLVSLLAVAKTIANHSTEFEAVAQRNGRAVMFAFFHGESLGYIGSSATVNDIIKGEFPLDIRLTDIDSFIEVQQLDGSEPVFSAHIDSKAYDTPENKLKVQTLLDAAKSSFKQSKINIERRTGLPPSSYQSFLKGKRDIAGFVLRPFSQQYIYNRLNSLEDQNVFKNGITKLQTQVVAAASVVMGAVARFLTGGNETEPDLFNQYDIDELYVAVLLNCFLKYSDWHTCNFFKSITKGDSRFEHHSKETYISVGRDNYSLIRTLMTMLIVNVLGSKNAVNVPSRAQCEDLNKHDKIYHYTWQYDPEDEKFTCYRNLLYTTAAESPAFKLDGYNMHSGVYSTWVESVWTTKQLELFLTIHPCLTHDITVFLYGLIFFIISLFVMELIYLGNKEAI
;
A
#
# COMPACT_ATOMS: atom_id res chain seq x y z
N MET A 1 -2.07 2.47 0.24
CA MET A 1 -0.91 1.56 0.09
C MET A 1 -0.48 1.53 -1.37
N ASP A 2 -0.65 2.63 -2.09
CA ASP A 2 -0.35 2.75 -3.51
C ASP A 2 -0.06 4.20 -3.84
N SER A 3 0.84 4.38 -4.79
CA SER A 3 1.15 5.67 -5.37
C SER A 3 0.89 5.65 -6.86
N PHE A 4 0.95 6.83 -7.45
CA PHE A 4 0.85 7.02 -8.87
C PHE A 4 2.07 7.77 -9.38
N SER A 5 2.38 7.63 -10.66
CA SER A 5 3.42 8.40 -11.33
C SER A 5 3.17 8.39 -12.83
N SER A 6 3.81 9.30 -13.57
CA SER A 6 3.72 9.32 -15.04
C SER A 6 4.27 8.05 -15.70
N PHE A 7 5.19 7.35 -15.03
CA PHE A 7 5.68 6.02 -15.42
C PHE A 7 5.39 5.04 -14.30
N THR A 8 4.76 3.92 -14.62
CA THR A 8 4.28 2.92 -13.65
C THR A 8 5.42 2.35 -12.81
N GLU A 9 6.57 2.07 -13.43
CA GLU A 9 7.77 1.54 -12.77
C GLU A 9 8.46 2.56 -11.85
N ALA A 10 8.09 3.83 -11.95
CA ALA A 10 8.62 4.93 -11.14
C ALA A 10 7.65 5.40 -10.05
N ALA A 11 6.52 4.71 -9.86
CA ALA A 11 5.56 4.98 -8.78
C ALA A 11 6.04 4.34 -7.47
N VAL A 12 7.09 4.89 -6.86
CA VAL A 12 7.61 4.41 -5.57
C VAL A 12 6.75 4.92 -4.43
N GLY A 13 6.55 6.23 -4.36
CA GLY A 13 5.69 6.87 -3.37
C GLY A 13 6.30 6.90 -1.97
N GLU A 14 7.53 7.41 -1.85
CA GLU A 14 8.20 7.49 -0.55
C GLU A 14 7.38 8.28 0.47
N VAL A 15 6.99 9.51 0.14
CA VAL A 15 6.20 10.37 1.05
C VAL A 15 4.70 10.08 0.92
N SER A 16 4.21 9.81 -0.29
CA SER A 16 2.77 9.56 -0.51
C SER A 16 2.27 8.29 0.19
N VAL A 17 3.13 7.28 0.37
CA VAL A 17 2.72 5.95 0.86
C VAL A 17 3.62 5.43 1.97
N LEU A 18 4.90 5.22 1.67
CA LEU A 18 5.76 4.34 2.47
C LEU A 18 5.95 4.85 3.89
N THR A 19 6.13 6.16 4.08
CA THR A 19 6.36 6.74 5.41
C THR A 19 5.18 6.53 6.36
N SER A 20 3.95 6.65 5.85
CA SER A 20 2.73 6.38 6.62
C SER A 20 2.56 4.89 6.92
N LEU A 21 2.90 4.00 5.99
CA LEU A 21 2.88 2.55 6.23
C LEU A 21 3.82 2.15 7.37
N VAL A 22 5.04 2.69 7.38
CA VAL A 22 6.01 2.41 8.45
C VAL A 22 5.48 2.85 9.82
N SER A 23 4.80 4.01 9.90
CA SER A 23 4.22 4.47 11.16
C SER A 23 3.17 3.49 11.72
N LEU A 24 2.31 2.93 10.86
CA LEU A 24 1.28 1.97 11.28
C LEU A 24 1.88 0.59 11.63
N LEU A 25 2.90 0.14 10.89
CA LEU A 25 3.64 -1.09 11.23
C LEU A 25 4.34 -0.98 12.59
N ALA A 26 4.86 0.20 12.92
CA ALA A 26 5.49 0.45 14.22
C ALA A 26 4.47 0.34 15.36
N VAL A 27 3.28 0.93 15.21
CA VAL A 27 2.17 0.77 16.18
C VAL A 27 1.76 -0.70 16.31
N ALA A 28 1.62 -1.41 15.19
CA ALA A 28 1.28 -2.83 15.20
C ALA A 28 2.33 -3.68 15.94
N LYS A 29 3.63 -3.38 15.77
CA LYS A 29 4.72 -4.06 16.48
C LYS A 29 4.72 -3.77 17.96
N THR A 30 4.47 -2.53 18.38
CA THR A 30 4.32 -2.19 19.79
C THR A 30 3.15 -2.95 20.42
N ILE A 31 1.99 -3.02 19.76
CA ILE A 31 0.84 -3.81 20.24
C ILE A 31 1.20 -5.30 20.31
N ALA A 32 1.87 -5.85 19.30
CA ALA A 32 2.23 -7.27 19.26
C ALA A 32 3.17 -7.68 20.40
N ASN A 33 4.21 -6.87 20.66
CA ASN A 33 5.18 -7.11 21.73
C ASN A 33 4.53 -7.14 23.12
N HIS A 34 3.36 -6.51 23.28
CA HIS A 34 2.59 -6.45 24.52
C HIS A 34 1.17 -7.02 24.35
N SER A 35 1.00 -7.96 23.42
CA SER A 35 -0.30 -8.47 22.97
C SER A 35 -1.18 -8.99 24.09
N THR A 36 -0.62 -9.66 25.09
CA THR A 36 -1.36 -10.19 26.25
C THR A 36 -2.11 -9.10 27.02
N GLU A 37 -1.49 -7.94 27.22
CA GLU A 37 -2.08 -6.82 27.95
C GLU A 37 -3.12 -6.08 27.09
N PHE A 38 -2.82 -5.86 25.81
CA PHE A 38 -3.76 -5.27 24.87
C PHE A 38 -5.00 -6.13 24.67
N GLU A 39 -4.85 -7.44 24.50
CA GLU A 39 -5.96 -8.39 24.34
C GLU A 39 -6.83 -8.45 25.60
N ALA A 40 -6.24 -8.47 26.79
CA ALA A 40 -6.99 -8.49 28.05
C ALA A 40 -7.88 -7.24 28.20
N VAL A 41 -7.34 -6.05 27.90
CA VAL A 41 -8.09 -4.79 27.97
C VAL A 41 -9.15 -4.71 26.86
N ALA A 42 -8.79 -5.11 25.63
CA ALA A 42 -9.69 -5.17 24.49
C ALA A 42 -10.92 -6.06 24.77
N GLN A 43 -10.69 -7.27 25.32
CA GLN A 43 -11.76 -8.20 25.70
C GLN A 43 -12.62 -7.65 26.83
N ARG A 44 -12.01 -7.10 27.89
CA ARG A 44 -12.74 -6.53 29.02
C ARG A 44 -13.68 -5.39 28.61
N ASN A 45 -13.23 -4.54 27.68
CA ASN A 45 -13.97 -3.36 27.25
C ASN A 45 -14.80 -3.60 25.97
N GLY A 46 -14.76 -4.82 25.40
CA GLY A 46 -15.49 -5.17 24.18
C GLY A 46 -15.06 -4.34 22.96
N ARG A 47 -13.76 -4.05 22.82
CA ARG A 47 -13.20 -3.23 21.74
C ARG A 47 -12.16 -4.00 20.94
N ALA A 48 -12.07 -3.70 19.65
CA ALA A 48 -11.09 -4.29 18.75
C ALA A 48 -10.44 -3.21 17.88
N VAL A 49 -9.18 -3.43 17.51
CA VAL A 49 -8.43 -2.54 16.62
C VAL A 49 -8.17 -3.29 15.33
N MET A 50 -8.53 -2.66 14.21
CA MET A 50 -8.28 -3.20 12.87
C MET A 50 -7.29 -2.30 12.15
N PHE A 51 -6.17 -2.88 11.70
CA PHE A 51 -5.26 -2.22 10.78
C PHE A 51 -5.73 -2.47 9.35
N ALA A 52 -5.97 -1.40 8.60
CA ALA A 52 -6.43 -1.48 7.22
C ALA A 52 -5.45 -0.78 6.28
N PHE A 53 -5.06 -1.46 5.20
CA PHE A 53 -4.13 -0.95 4.20
C PHE A 53 -4.80 -0.97 2.82
N PHE A 54 -5.49 0.12 2.48
CA PHE A 54 -6.24 0.22 1.24
C PHE A 54 -5.30 0.37 0.03
N HIS A 55 -5.57 -0.35 -1.06
CA HIS A 55 -4.81 -0.29 -2.31
C HIS A 55 -5.72 0.26 -3.42
N GLY A 56 -5.19 1.12 -4.27
CA GLY A 56 -5.94 1.87 -5.29
C GLY A 56 -6.55 3.18 -4.79
N GLU A 57 -6.03 3.75 -3.69
CA GLU A 57 -6.47 5.06 -3.19
C GLU A 57 -6.05 6.20 -4.13
N SER A 58 -4.89 6.08 -4.78
CA SER A 58 -4.39 7.05 -5.77
C SER A 58 -5.26 7.12 -7.04
N LEU A 59 -6.03 6.07 -7.33
CA LEU A 59 -6.94 5.96 -8.47
C LEU A 59 -8.41 6.09 -8.07
N GLY A 60 -8.70 7.04 -7.17
CA GLY A 60 -10.07 7.38 -6.79
C GLY A 60 -10.69 6.43 -5.77
N TYR A 61 -9.92 6.06 -4.73
CA TYR A 61 -10.42 5.32 -3.57
C TYR A 61 -10.96 3.93 -3.89
N ILE A 62 -10.33 3.20 -4.82
CA ILE A 62 -10.78 1.86 -5.23
C ILE A 62 -10.89 0.93 -4.02
N GLY A 63 -9.81 0.81 -3.23
CA GLY A 63 -9.75 -0.11 -2.10
C GLY A 63 -10.70 0.25 -0.96
N SER A 64 -10.72 1.50 -0.53
CA SER A 64 -11.58 1.94 0.58
C SER A 64 -13.06 1.93 0.20
N SER A 65 -13.43 2.32 -1.03
CA SER A 65 -14.82 2.25 -1.50
C SER A 65 -15.31 0.82 -1.72
N ALA A 66 -14.45 -0.08 -2.23
CA ALA A 66 -14.73 -1.51 -2.30
C ALA A 66 -14.99 -2.09 -0.92
N THR A 67 -14.14 -1.77 0.06
CA THR A 67 -14.31 -2.23 1.45
C THR A 67 -15.66 -1.79 2.03
N VAL A 68 -16.03 -0.52 1.85
CA VAL A 68 -17.32 0.01 2.33
C VAL A 68 -18.49 -0.70 1.64
N ASN A 69 -18.41 -0.92 0.33
CA ASN A 69 -19.42 -1.67 -0.41
C ASN A 69 -19.56 -3.11 0.12
N ASP A 70 -18.44 -3.81 0.33
CA ASP A 70 -18.43 -5.19 0.79
C ASP A 70 -19.02 -5.30 2.21
N ILE A 71 -18.74 -4.33 3.10
CA ILE A 71 -19.36 -4.23 4.43
C ILE A 71 -20.88 -4.04 4.32
N ILE A 72 -21.34 -3.13 3.45
CA ILE A 72 -22.78 -2.85 3.27
C ILE A 72 -23.52 -4.08 2.73
N LYS A 73 -22.88 -4.85 1.84
CA LYS A 73 -23.46 -6.06 1.25
C LYS A 73 -23.34 -7.31 2.13
N GLY A 74 -22.57 -7.26 3.22
CA GLY A 74 -22.25 -8.44 4.02
C GLY A 74 -21.30 -9.41 3.32
N GLU A 75 -20.52 -8.92 2.35
CA GLU A 75 -19.49 -9.68 1.61
C GLU A 75 -18.09 -9.50 2.22
N PHE A 76 -17.94 -8.58 3.18
CA PHE A 76 -16.68 -8.38 3.88
C PHE A 76 -16.33 -9.63 4.72
N PRO A 77 -15.04 -10.06 4.79
CA PRO A 77 -14.67 -11.30 5.44
C PRO A 77 -14.98 -11.38 6.94
N LEU A 78 -15.10 -10.23 7.60
CA LEU A 78 -15.53 -10.13 8.99
C LEU A 78 -17.00 -9.72 9.03
N ASP A 79 -17.76 -10.32 9.95
CA ASP A 79 -19.14 -9.91 10.24
C ASP A 79 -19.14 -8.59 11.03
N ILE A 80 -18.97 -7.49 10.30
CA ILE A 80 -19.00 -6.12 10.82
C ILE A 80 -19.92 -5.27 9.96
N ARG A 81 -20.55 -4.28 10.58
CA ARG A 81 -21.33 -3.24 9.90
C ARG A 81 -20.61 -1.91 10.06
N LEU A 82 -20.94 -0.94 9.20
CA LEU A 82 -20.43 0.44 9.34
C LEU A 82 -20.82 1.06 10.69
N THR A 83 -21.87 0.56 11.35
CA THR A 83 -22.26 1.00 12.69
C THR A 83 -21.34 0.51 13.80
N ASP A 84 -20.61 -0.57 13.56
CA ASP A 84 -19.70 -1.17 14.54
C ASP A 84 -18.32 -0.48 14.52
N ILE A 85 -18.06 0.36 13.51
CA ILE A 85 -16.87 1.23 13.43
C ILE A 85 -17.12 2.47 14.31
N ASP A 86 -16.57 2.44 15.52
CA ASP A 86 -16.69 3.56 16.45
C ASP A 86 -15.79 4.76 16.09
N SER A 87 -14.53 4.47 15.71
CA SER A 87 -13.49 5.47 15.48
C SER A 87 -12.61 5.12 14.28
N PHE A 88 -12.20 6.13 13.50
CA PHE A 88 -11.31 6.00 12.34
C PHE A 88 -10.11 6.95 12.43
N ILE A 89 -8.90 6.40 12.33
CA ILE A 89 -7.65 7.18 12.39
C ILE A 89 -6.84 6.88 11.14
N GLU A 90 -6.44 7.91 10.42
CA GLU A 90 -5.60 7.79 9.22
C GLU A 90 -4.35 8.65 9.36
N VAL A 91 -3.18 8.10 9.04
CA VAL A 91 -1.91 8.85 9.00
C VAL A 91 -1.50 9.02 7.55
N GLN A 92 -1.12 10.23 7.15
CA GLN A 92 -0.71 10.50 5.77
C GLN A 92 0.53 11.40 5.70
N GLN A 93 1.37 11.14 4.69
CA GLN A 93 2.34 12.09 4.12
C GLN A 93 3.35 12.63 5.14
N LEU A 94 3.99 11.72 5.87
CA LEU A 94 5.13 12.05 6.72
C LEU A 94 6.33 12.33 5.82
N ASP A 95 6.73 13.60 5.73
CA ASP A 95 7.70 14.14 4.78
C ASP A 95 9.07 14.49 5.40
N GLY A 96 9.25 14.24 6.69
CA GLY A 96 10.45 14.60 7.46
C GLY A 96 10.55 16.07 7.86
N SER A 97 9.46 16.85 7.74
CA SER A 97 9.36 18.17 8.38
C SER A 97 9.38 18.06 9.91
N GLU A 98 9.45 19.21 10.59
CA GLU A 98 9.27 19.25 12.05
C GLU A 98 7.98 18.50 12.46
N PRO A 99 7.99 17.74 13.57
CA PRO A 99 6.92 16.83 13.95
C PRO A 99 5.70 17.56 14.55
N VAL A 100 5.27 18.65 13.93
CA VAL A 100 4.05 19.39 14.27
C VAL A 100 2.90 18.83 13.44
N PHE A 101 1.91 18.23 14.10
CA PHE A 101 0.81 17.58 13.41
C PHE A 101 -0.46 18.41 13.41
N SER A 102 -1.27 18.18 12.39
CA SER A 102 -2.65 18.65 12.30
C SER A 102 -3.57 17.44 12.20
N ALA A 103 -4.53 17.36 13.13
CA ALA A 103 -5.62 16.40 13.11
C ALA A 103 -6.81 17.02 12.37
N HIS A 104 -7.04 16.56 11.14
CA HIS A 104 -8.13 17.00 10.28
C HIS A 104 -9.40 16.22 10.59
N ILE A 105 -10.47 16.94 10.93
CA ILE A 105 -11.75 16.37 11.37
C ILE A 105 -12.85 16.85 10.44
N ASP A 106 -13.74 15.94 10.06
CA ASP A 106 -14.95 16.27 9.32
C ASP A 106 -15.97 16.95 10.24
N SER A 107 -16.28 18.21 9.96
CA SER A 107 -17.23 19.02 10.76
C SER A 107 -18.58 18.34 10.94
N LYS A 108 -19.16 17.78 9.87
CA LYS A 108 -20.50 17.15 9.95
C LYS A 108 -20.49 15.91 10.83
N ALA A 109 -19.45 15.08 10.73
CA ALA A 109 -19.28 13.94 11.61
C ALA A 109 -19.03 14.38 13.07
N TYR A 110 -18.38 15.52 13.28
CA TYR A 110 -17.97 16.02 14.59
C TYR A 110 -19.04 16.82 15.34
N ASP A 111 -20.06 17.35 14.66
CA ASP A 111 -21.04 18.26 15.27
C ASP A 111 -21.96 17.58 16.31
N THR A 112 -21.99 16.24 16.36
CA THR A 112 -22.71 15.52 17.43
C THR A 112 -21.92 15.58 18.75
N PRO A 113 -22.57 15.84 19.91
CA PRO A 113 -21.88 15.89 21.20
C PRO A 113 -21.08 14.62 21.52
N GLU A 114 -21.60 13.46 21.11
CA GLU A 114 -20.95 12.17 21.29
C GLU A 114 -19.65 12.06 20.49
N ASN A 115 -19.67 12.34 19.17
CA ASN A 115 -18.46 12.23 18.35
C ASN A 115 -17.44 13.30 18.72
N LYS A 116 -17.90 14.50 19.11
CA LYS A 116 -17.04 15.53 19.66
C LYS A 116 -16.26 15.03 20.87
N LEU A 117 -16.94 14.37 21.81
CA LEU A 117 -16.29 13.79 22.98
C LEU A 117 -15.31 12.69 22.58
N LYS A 118 -15.73 11.75 21.72
CA LYS A 118 -14.87 10.65 21.22
C LYS A 118 -13.57 11.18 20.62
N VAL A 119 -13.66 12.10 19.65
CA VAL A 119 -12.48 12.66 18.97
C VAL A 119 -11.60 13.45 19.95
N GLN A 120 -12.20 14.23 20.84
CA GLN A 120 -11.44 14.99 21.84
C GLN A 120 -10.68 14.05 22.79
N THR A 121 -11.33 12.99 23.28
CA THR A 121 -10.73 11.98 24.14
C THR A 121 -9.56 11.29 23.46
N LEU A 122 -9.68 10.91 22.18
CA LEU A 122 -8.60 10.31 21.41
C LEU A 122 -7.43 11.30 21.24
N LEU A 123 -7.71 12.55 20.87
CA LEU A 123 -6.68 13.57 20.63
C LEU A 123 -5.95 14.00 21.90
N ASP A 124 -6.63 14.04 23.05
CA ASP A 124 -5.99 14.39 24.31
C ASP A 124 -5.02 13.30 24.76
N ALA A 125 -5.38 12.03 24.57
CA ALA A 125 -4.44 10.92 24.77
C ALA A 125 -3.27 10.95 23.77
N ALA A 126 -3.57 11.27 22.50
CA ALA A 126 -2.55 11.42 21.47
C ALA A 126 -1.54 12.52 21.83
N LYS A 127 -1.99 13.63 22.44
CA LYS A 127 -1.12 14.70 22.94
C LYS A 127 -0.29 14.27 24.15
N SER A 128 -0.86 13.48 25.07
CA SER A 128 -0.12 13.04 26.27
C SER A 128 0.97 12.02 25.96
N SER A 129 0.72 11.10 25.03
CA SER A 129 1.72 10.12 24.58
C SER A 129 2.85 10.78 23.77
N PHE A 130 2.66 12.03 23.36
CA PHE A 130 3.57 12.76 22.51
C PHE A 130 4.30 13.88 23.27
N LYS A 131 5.37 13.51 24.00
CA LYS A 131 6.12 14.38 24.92
C LYS A 131 6.77 15.60 24.25
N GLN A 132 6.91 15.63 22.92
CA GLN A 132 7.81 16.58 22.23
C GLN A 132 7.17 17.41 21.11
N SER A 133 5.86 17.37 20.85
CA SER A 133 5.28 18.29 19.85
C SER A 133 3.77 18.54 19.93
N LYS A 134 3.31 19.52 19.14
CA LYS A 134 1.95 20.06 19.17
C LYS A 134 1.07 19.39 18.13
N ILE A 135 -0.16 19.05 18.52
CA ILE A 135 -1.23 18.60 17.62
C ILE A 135 -2.25 19.72 17.51
N ASN A 136 -2.37 20.31 16.32
CA ASN A 136 -3.39 21.30 15.98
C ASN A 136 -4.67 20.59 15.54
N ILE A 137 -5.82 21.12 15.97
CA ILE A 137 -7.13 20.56 15.62
C ILE A 137 -7.71 21.37 14.47
N GLU A 138 -7.92 20.72 13.33
CA GLU A 138 -8.38 21.33 12.08
C GLU A 138 -9.77 20.83 11.74
N ARG A 139 -10.80 21.60 12.10
CA ARG A 139 -12.20 21.29 11.76
C ARG A 139 -12.52 21.82 10.36
N ARG A 140 -12.97 20.96 9.46
CA ARG A 140 -13.23 21.33 8.06
C ARG A 140 -14.55 20.82 7.54
N THR A 141 -15.12 21.56 6.58
CA THR A 141 -16.30 21.12 5.82
C THR A 141 -15.99 19.97 4.87
N GLY A 142 -14.74 19.86 4.42
CA GLY A 142 -14.20 18.74 3.67
C GLY A 142 -12.85 18.30 4.21
N LEU A 143 -12.70 16.99 4.39
CA LEU A 143 -11.42 16.40 4.73
C LEU A 143 -10.43 16.51 3.56
N PRO A 144 -9.11 16.50 3.84
CA PRO A 144 -8.15 16.19 2.79
C PRO A 144 -8.43 14.82 2.14
N PRO A 145 -8.00 14.59 0.88
CA PRO A 145 -8.13 13.29 0.22
C PRO A 145 -7.66 12.15 1.12
N SER A 146 -8.58 11.27 1.50
CA SER A 146 -8.27 10.21 2.47
C SER A 146 -9.25 9.05 2.37
N SER A 147 -8.80 7.86 2.78
CA SER A 147 -9.61 6.65 2.80
C SER A 147 -10.84 6.83 3.70
N TYR A 148 -10.70 7.61 4.78
CA TYR A 148 -11.77 7.97 5.70
C TYR A 148 -12.99 8.59 4.99
N GLN A 149 -12.80 9.32 3.88
CA GLN A 149 -13.91 9.90 3.13
C GLN A 149 -14.85 8.83 2.56
N SER A 150 -14.32 7.69 2.12
CA SER A 150 -15.12 6.57 1.62
C SER A 150 -16.05 6.02 2.71
N PHE A 151 -15.55 5.89 3.94
CA PHE A 151 -16.36 5.47 5.09
C PHE A 151 -17.42 6.51 5.45
N LEU A 152 -17.07 7.79 5.44
CA LEU A 152 -18.01 8.87 5.72
C LEU A 152 -19.11 9.04 4.64
N LYS A 153 -18.85 8.62 3.40
CA LYS A 153 -19.88 8.53 2.35
C LYS A 153 -20.89 7.43 2.64
N GLY A 154 -20.44 6.28 3.18
CA GLY A 154 -21.31 5.17 3.58
C GLY A 154 -22.08 5.47 4.87
N LYS A 155 -21.40 6.01 5.89
CA LYS A 155 -22.01 6.45 7.15
C LYS A 155 -21.32 7.71 7.65
N ARG A 156 -22.08 8.82 7.70
CA ARG A 156 -21.53 10.14 8.02
C ARG A 156 -21.17 10.35 9.50
N ASP A 157 -21.63 9.45 10.37
CA ASP A 157 -21.56 9.54 11.83
C ASP A 157 -20.47 8.63 12.42
N ILE A 158 -19.36 8.47 11.71
CA ILE A 158 -18.16 7.77 12.22
C ILE A 158 -17.26 8.86 12.81
N ALA A 159 -16.78 8.68 14.04
CA ALA A 159 -15.84 9.61 14.66
C ALA A 159 -14.42 9.34 14.16
N GLY A 160 -13.58 10.37 14.03
CA GLY A 160 -12.23 10.15 13.52
C GLY A 160 -11.49 11.39 13.06
N PHE A 161 -10.21 11.20 12.74
CA PHE A 161 -9.35 12.26 12.23
C PHE A 161 -8.27 11.73 11.28
N VAL A 162 -7.80 12.61 10.40
CA VAL A 162 -6.64 12.38 9.53
C VAL A 162 -5.45 13.16 10.08
N LEU A 163 -4.40 12.46 10.49
CA LEU A 163 -3.17 13.01 11.07
C LEU A 163 -2.11 13.26 9.99
N ARG A 164 -1.63 14.50 9.89
CA ARG A 164 -0.64 14.93 8.89
C ARG A 164 0.30 15.99 9.44
N PRO A 165 1.53 16.15 8.93
CA PRO A 165 2.48 17.14 9.43
C PRO A 165 2.23 18.57 8.91
N PHE A 166 1.05 18.85 8.35
CA PHE A 166 0.69 20.16 7.82
C PHE A 166 -0.83 20.39 7.87
N SER A 167 -1.22 21.66 7.84
CA SER A 167 -2.63 22.08 7.87
C SER A 167 -3.23 22.10 6.47
N GLN A 168 -2.98 23.14 5.67
CA GLN A 168 -3.69 23.32 4.39
C GLN A 168 -2.91 22.77 3.19
N GLN A 169 -1.69 23.26 2.99
CA GLN A 169 -0.89 22.98 1.81
C GLN A 169 0.10 21.85 2.09
N TYR A 170 0.28 20.96 1.12
CA TYR A 170 1.35 19.98 1.15
C TYR A 170 2.70 20.69 1.25
N ILE A 171 3.51 20.32 2.26
CA ILE A 171 4.89 20.80 2.37
C ILE A 171 5.73 20.15 1.26
N TYR A 172 5.59 18.83 1.08
CA TYR A 172 6.15 18.10 -0.04
C TYR A 172 5.24 18.19 -1.27
N ASN A 173 5.73 18.81 -2.35
CA ASN A 173 4.93 19.19 -3.52
C ASN A 173 5.07 18.25 -4.74
N ARG A 174 5.75 17.12 -4.59
CA ARG A 174 6.03 16.15 -5.66
C ARG A 174 5.33 14.81 -5.44
N LEU A 175 4.29 14.80 -4.61
CA LEU A 175 3.48 13.62 -4.31
C LEU A 175 2.98 12.94 -5.59
N ASN A 176 3.02 11.61 -5.63
CA ASN A 176 2.55 10.82 -6.77
C ASN A 176 3.17 11.28 -8.11
N SER A 177 4.47 11.57 -8.08
CA SER A 177 5.24 11.96 -9.26
C SER A 177 6.51 11.12 -9.39
N LEU A 178 7.22 11.30 -10.50
CA LEU A 178 8.53 10.69 -10.74
C LEU A 178 9.59 11.07 -9.71
N GLU A 179 9.38 12.14 -8.96
CA GLU A 179 10.30 12.61 -7.94
C GLU A 179 9.88 12.17 -6.51
N ASP A 180 8.78 11.43 -6.36
CA ASP A 180 8.37 10.78 -5.08
C ASP A 180 9.16 9.49 -4.82
N GLN A 181 10.47 9.59 -5.04
CA GLN A 181 11.47 8.56 -4.85
C GLN A 181 12.83 9.22 -4.60
N ASN A 182 13.68 8.57 -3.80
CA ASN A 182 14.97 9.11 -3.38
C ASN A 182 14.88 10.46 -2.65
N VAL A 183 13.73 10.77 -2.04
CA VAL A 183 13.45 12.02 -1.32
C VAL A 183 14.40 12.14 -0.13
N PHE A 184 14.66 11.01 0.54
CA PHE A 184 15.46 10.95 1.77
C PHE A 184 16.89 10.44 1.57
N LYS A 185 17.42 10.54 0.35
CA LYS A 185 18.79 10.08 0.01
C LYS A 185 19.87 10.73 0.90
N ASN A 186 19.67 11.99 1.29
CA ASN A 186 20.62 12.76 2.09
C ASN A 186 20.49 12.54 3.60
N GLY A 187 19.57 11.68 4.05
CA GLY A 187 19.39 11.34 5.47
C GLY A 187 17.93 11.15 5.85
N ILE A 188 17.69 10.21 6.77
CA ILE A 188 16.35 9.84 7.25
C ILE A 188 16.10 10.25 8.70
N THR A 189 17.05 10.89 9.40
CA THR A 189 16.94 11.13 10.85
C THR A 189 15.70 11.95 11.21
N LYS A 190 15.46 13.07 10.50
CA LYS A 190 14.25 13.90 10.73
C LYS A 190 12.96 13.13 10.44
N LEU A 191 12.96 12.36 9.36
CA LEU A 191 11.84 11.49 8.99
C LEU A 191 11.60 10.42 10.06
N GLN A 192 12.63 9.76 10.56
CA GLN A 192 12.53 8.75 11.61
C GLN A 192 11.92 9.36 12.86
N THR A 193 12.38 10.53 13.30
CA THR A 193 11.76 11.27 14.42
C THR A 193 10.29 11.56 14.15
N GLN A 194 9.94 12.03 12.96
CA GLN A 194 8.55 12.32 12.58
C GLN A 194 7.67 11.07 12.50
N VAL A 195 8.21 9.94 12.04
CA VAL A 195 7.50 8.64 11.95
C VAL A 195 7.26 8.04 13.33
N VAL A 196 8.28 8.04 14.18
CA VAL A 196 8.17 7.62 15.60
C VAL A 196 7.13 8.49 16.30
N ALA A 197 7.21 9.80 16.12
CA ALA A 197 6.25 10.76 16.64
C ALA A 197 4.81 10.47 16.22
N ALA A 198 4.56 10.29 14.91
CA ALA A 198 3.24 9.95 14.40
C ALA A 198 2.73 8.61 14.94
N ALA A 199 3.61 7.61 15.03
CA ALA A 199 3.28 6.30 15.62
C ALA A 199 2.92 6.43 17.10
N SER A 200 3.65 7.21 17.91
CA SER A 200 3.32 7.46 19.33
C SER A 200 1.96 8.15 19.49
N VAL A 201 1.63 9.10 18.61
CA VAL A 201 0.32 9.78 18.60
C VAL A 201 -0.80 8.78 18.34
N VAL A 202 -0.66 7.94 17.31
CA VAL A 202 -1.64 6.89 17.00
C VAL A 202 -1.72 5.87 18.13
N MET A 203 -0.59 5.47 18.71
CA MET A 203 -0.53 4.53 19.82
C MET A 203 -1.30 5.04 21.04
N GLY A 204 -1.13 6.31 21.40
CA GLY A 204 -1.89 6.94 22.48
C GLY A 204 -3.39 6.94 22.22
N ALA A 205 -3.81 7.27 20.99
CA ALA A 205 -5.21 7.21 20.60
C ALA A 205 -5.78 5.79 20.64
N VAL A 206 -5.02 4.78 20.20
CA VAL A 206 -5.42 3.36 20.23
C VAL A 206 -5.53 2.85 21.67
N ALA A 207 -4.55 3.14 22.52
CA ALA A 207 -4.59 2.79 23.94
C ALA A 207 -5.80 3.41 24.64
N ARG A 208 -6.08 4.68 24.33
CA ARG A 208 -7.26 5.38 24.86
C ARG A 208 -8.57 4.77 24.37
N PHE A 209 -8.61 4.39 23.10
CA PHE A 209 -9.74 3.69 22.53
C PHE A 209 -9.95 2.36 23.27
N LEU A 210 -8.93 1.51 23.41
CA LEU A 210 -9.07 0.20 24.04
C LEU A 210 -9.45 0.27 25.53
N THR A 211 -9.02 1.30 26.26
CA THR A 211 -9.36 1.54 27.68
C THR A 211 -10.79 2.09 27.90
N GLY A 212 -11.58 2.26 26.84
CA GLY A 212 -13.00 2.57 26.99
C GLY A 212 -13.32 3.99 27.47
N GLY A 213 -12.35 4.90 27.51
CA GLY A 213 -12.62 6.21 28.10
C GLY A 213 -12.34 6.30 29.61
N ASN A 214 -11.82 5.24 30.26
CA ASN A 214 -11.43 5.31 31.67
C ASN A 214 -10.14 6.14 31.87
N GLU A 215 -10.10 7.08 32.81
CA GLU A 215 -8.96 7.99 33.04
C GLU A 215 -7.84 7.36 33.89
N THR A 216 -8.11 6.24 34.59
CA THR A 216 -7.15 5.60 35.51
C THR A 216 -6.31 4.47 34.88
N GLU A 217 -6.61 4.08 33.64
CA GLU A 217 -5.94 3.01 32.89
C GLU A 217 -5.09 3.45 31.66
N PRO A 218 -5.15 4.68 31.12
CA PRO A 218 -4.29 5.09 29.99
C PRO A 218 -2.80 5.05 30.35
N ASP A 219 -2.47 5.28 31.62
CA ASP A 219 -1.10 5.18 32.14
C ASP A 219 -0.50 3.78 32.01
N LEU A 220 -1.34 2.74 31.90
CA LEU A 220 -0.89 1.37 31.70
C LEU A 220 -0.09 1.21 30.39
N PHE A 221 -0.46 1.97 29.35
CA PHE A 221 0.14 1.87 28.02
C PHE A 221 1.09 3.03 27.70
N ASN A 222 1.09 4.10 28.51
CA ASN A 222 2.01 5.23 28.37
C ASN A 222 3.49 4.86 28.59
N GLN A 223 3.75 3.66 29.12
CA GLN A 223 5.09 3.09 29.30
C GLN A 223 5.64 2.40 28.04
N TYR A 224 4.81 2.12 27.04
CA TYR A 224 5.23 1.43 25.82
C TYR A 224 5.65 2.41 24.75
N ASP A 225 6.96 2.50 24.56
CA ASP A 225 7.54 3.31 23.52
C ASP A 225 7.51 2.60 22.16
N ILE A 226 7.54 3.40 21.10
CA ILE A 226 7.68 2.90 19.73
C ILE A 226 9.10 2.37 19.55
N ASP A 227 9.24 1.19 18.96
CA ASP A 227 10.54 0.61 18.63
C ASP A 227 11.23 1.42 17.51
N GLU A 228 12.07 2.36 17.91
CA GLU A 228 12.80 3.23 16.98
C GLU A 228 13.78 2.46 16.09
N LEU A 229 14.30 1.32 16.56
CA LEU A 229 15.21 0.49 15.76
C LEU A 229 14.43 -0.19 14.64
N TYR A 230 13.25 -0.72 14.95
CA TYR A 230 12.36 -1.29 13.94
C TYR A 230 11.95 -0.25 12.89
N VAL A 231 11.58 0.96 13.32
CA VAL A 231 11.30 2.09 12.40
C VAL A 231 12.51 2.38 11.53
N ALA A 232 13.71 2.47 12.10
CA ALA A 232 14.94 2.72 11.35
C ALA A 232 15.21 1.63 10.30
N VAL A 233 15.03 0.36 10.65
CA VAL A 233 15.21 -0.78 9.73
C VAL A 233 14.23 -0.68 8.56
N LEU A 234 12.94 -0.47 8.84
CA LEU A 234 11.91 -0.32 7.81
C LEU A 234 12.19 0.87 6.89
N LEU A 235 12.49 2.06 7.44
CA LEU A 235 12.79 3.25 6.64
C LEU A 235 14.04 3.04 5.78
N ASN A 236 15.09 2.41 6.31
CA ASN A 236 16.26 2.11 5.49
C ASN A 236 15.89 1.15 4.36
N CYS A 237 15.19 0.04 4.62
CA CYS A 237 14.82 -0.93 3.59
C CYS A 237 13.88 -0.36 2.52
N PHE A 238 12.85 0.40 2.93
CA PHE A 238 11.89 0.96 2.00
C PHE A 238 12.48 2.07 1.13
N LEU A 239 13.36 2.92 1.70
CA LEU A 239 13.74 4.20 1.08
C LEU A 239 15.17 4.19 0.53
N LYS A 240 16.16 3.64 1.25
CA LYS A 240 17.58 3.79 0.87
C LYS A 240 18.09 2.76 -0.13
N TYR A 241 17.61 1.53 -0.05
CA TYR A 241 18.02 0.48 -0.98
C TYR A 241 17.42 0.74 -2.36
N SER A 242 18.14 0.35 -3.42
CA SER A 242 17.66 0.52 -4.81
C SER A 242 16.37 -0.25 -5.01
N ASP A 243 16.32 -1.47 -4.49
CA ASP A 243 15.20 -2.39 -4.59
C ASP A 243 14.99 -3.11 -3.25
N TRP A 244 13.74 -3.43 -2.93
CA TRP A 244 13.39 -4.01 -1.63
C TRP A 244 14.06 -5.37 -1.35
N HIS A 245 14.27 -6.20 -2.37
CA HIS A 245 14.92 -7.50 -2.23
C HIS A 245 16.43 -7.42 -1.91
N THR A 246 17.05 -6.24 -2.05
CA THR A 246 18.45 -6.03 -1.69
C THR A 246 18.65 -5.69 -0.21
N CYS A 247 17.58 -5.31 0.50
CA CYS A 247 17.66 -5.09 1.94
C CYS A 247 17.67 -6.42 2.70
N ASN A 248 18.61 -6.60 3.63
CA ASN A 248 18.74 -7.85 4.39
C ASN A 248 17.45 -8.25 5.14
N PHE A 249 16.76 -7.29 5.77
CA PHE A 249 15.53 -7.59 6.52
C PHE A 249 14.40 -8.08 5.60
N PHE A 250 14.16 -7.39 4.48
CA PHE A 250 13.16 -7.82 3.50
C PHE A 250 13.56 -9.13 2.83
N LYS A 251 14.83 -9.30 2.45
CA LYS A 251 15.36 -10.56 1.92
C LYS A 251 15.14 -11.74 2.87
N SER A 252 15.28 -11.53 4.18
CA SER A 252 14.99 -12.55 5.19
C SER A 252 13.50 -12.87 5.28
N ILE A 253 12.64 -11.85 5.33
CA ILE A 253 11.17 -12.05 5.41
C ILE A 253 10.62 -12.73 4.16
N THR A 254 11.13 -12.39 2.99
CA THR A 254 10.70 -12.94 1.70
C THR A 254 11.43 -14.23 1.34
N LYS A 255 12.19 -14.82 2.28
CA LYS A 255 12.97 -16.04 2.01
C LYS A 255 12.05 -17.20 1.62
N GLY A 256 12.29 -17.76 0.44
CA GLY A 256 11.45 -18.81 -0.15
C GLY A 256 10.35 -18.28 -1.07
N ASP A 257 10.32 -16.98 -1.35
CA ASP A 257 9.45 -16.35 -2.35
C ASP A 257 10.29 -15.67 -3.45
N SER A 258 10.29 -16.26 -4.64
CA SER A 258 11.06 -15.76 -5.79
C SER A 258 10.45 -14.54 -6.46
N ARG A 259 9.21 -14.14 -6.11
CA ARG A 259 8.54 -12.98 -6.73
C ARG A 259 9.24 -11.66 -6.44
N PHE A 260 10.13 -11.60 -5.45
CA PHE A 260 10.85 -10.39 -5.08
C PHE A 260 12.13 -10.16 -5.89
N GLU A 261 12.67 -11.18 -6.56
CA GLU A 261 14.01 -11.14 -7.16
C GLU A 261 14.08 -10.38 -8.49
N HIS A 262 12.94 -10.13 -9.13
CA HIS A 262 12.89 -9.61 -10.52
C HIS A 262 12.08 -8.31 -10.69
N HIS A 263 11.54 -7.75 -9.60
CA HIS A 263 10.69 -6.57 -9.65
C HIS A 263 11.39 -5.36 -8.99
N SER A 264 11.22 -4.19 -9.60
CA SER A 264 11.64 -2.91 -9.04
C SER A 264 10.80 -2.57 -7.81
N LYS A 265 11.34 -1.73 -6.91
CA LYS A 265 10.52 -1.17 -5.82
C LYS A 265 9.46 -0.22 -6.39
N GLU A 266 8.20 -0.62 -6.33
CA GLU A 266 7.06 0.19 -6.79
C GLU A 266 5.82 -0.11 -5.94
N THR A 267 4.90 0.84 -5.90
CA THR A 267 3.63 0.75 -5.17
C THR A 267 2.41 0.96 -6.06
N TYR A 268 2.58 0.99 -7.38
CA TYR A 268 1.50 1.11 -8.34
C TYR A 268 0.54 -0.09 -8.26
N ILE A 269 -0.74 0.17 -8.52
CA ILE A 269 -1.77 -0.85 -8.62
C ILE A 269 -1.80 -1.43 -10.03
N SER A 270 -0.83 -2.30 -10.34
CA SER A 270 -0.71 -2.90 -11.68
C SER A 270 -1.86 -3.86 -12.00
N VAL A 271 -2.27 -3.88 -13.27
CA VAL A 271 -3.27 -4.81 -13.81
C VAL A 271 -2.57 -5.91 -14.64
N GLY A 272 -2.81 -7.18 -14.30
CA GLY A 272 -2.32 -8.32 -15.10
C GLY A 272 -2.23 -9.63 -14.32
N ARG A 273 -2.33 -10.78 -15.00
CA ARG A 273 -2.16 -12.10 -14.35
C ARG A 273 -0.74 -12.35 -13.85
N ASP A 274 0.25 -11.76 -14.51
CA ASP A 274 1.67 -11.96 -14.21
C ASP A 274 2.31 -10.74 -13.51
N ASN A 275 1.53 -9.66 -13.30
CA ASN A 275 1.97 -8.47 -12.57
C ASN A 275 1.41 -8.50 -11.15
N TYR A 276 2.27 -8.84 -10.19
CA TYR A 276 1.93 -8.84 -8.78
C TYR A 276 2.29 -7.49 -8.16
N SER A 277 1.37 -6.89 -7.39
CA SER A 277 1.69 -5.75 -6.54
C SER A 277 2.69 -6.19 -5.46
N LEU A 278 3.95 -5.77 -5.61
CA LEU A 278 5.04 -6.18 -4.73
C LEU A 278 4.80 -5.65 -3.31
N ILE A 279 4.33 -4.41 -3.20
CA ILE A 279 4.01 -3.79 -1.90
C ILE A 279 2.92 -4.57 -1.15
N ARG A 280 1.88 -5.05 -1.84
CA ARG A 280 0.81 -5.84 -1.21
C ARG A 280 1.34 -7.16 -0.64
N THR A 281 2.22 -7.82 -1.37
CA THR A 281 2.87 -9.06 -0.92
C THR A 281 3.78 -8.80 0.27
N LEU A 282 4.61 -7.76 0.20
CA LEU A 282 5.53 -7.39 1.26
C LEU A 282 4.80 -7.00 2.54
N MET A 283 3.76 -6.16 2.43
CA MET A 283 2.95 -5.74 3.56
C MET A 283 2.21 -6.91 4.21
N THR A 284 1.74 -7.88 3.42
CA THR A 284 1.15 -9.13 3.93
C THR A 284 2.15 -9.88 4.81
N MET A 285 3.39 -10.08 4.32
CA MET A 285 4.43 -10.78 5.07
C MET A 285 4.89 -10.01 6.31
N LEU A 286 4.98 -8.68 6.22
CA LEU A 286 5.33 -7.82 7.36
C LEU A 286 4.26 -7.87 8.44
N ILE A 287 2.98 -7.78 8.08
CA ILE A 287 1.88 -7.85 9.05
C ILE A 287 1.79 -9.23 9.69
N VAL A 288 1.98 -10.31 8.93
CA VAL A 288 2.06 -11.67 9.50
C VAL A 288 3.24 -11.80 10.46
N ASN A 289 4.41 -11.27 10.13
CA ASN A 289 5.57 -11.30 11.02
C ASN A 289 5.34 -10.48 12.30
N VAL A 290 4.64 -9.35 12.19
CA VAL A 290 4.39 -8.43 13.30
C VAL A 290 3.27 -8.92 14.21
N LEU A 291 2.08 -9.21 13.68
CA LEU A 291 0.88 -9.55 14.45
C LEU A 291 0.62 -11.05 14.56
N GLY A 292 1.34 -11.89 13.81
CA GLY A 292 1.16 -13.33 13.82
C GLY A 292 1.63 -13.97 15.12
N SER A 293 0.79 -14.84 15.68
CA SER A 293 1.12 -15.62 16.87
C SER A 293 1.95 -16.85 16.49
N LYS A 294 3.07 -17.06 17.20
CA LYS A 294 3.95 -18.24 17.09
C LYS A 294 3.42 -19.48 17.84
N ASN A 295 2.20 -19.42 18.40
CA ASN A 295 1.64 -20.44 19.29
C ASN A 295 1.15 -21.73 18.57
N ALA A 296 1.39 -21.88 17.27
CA ALA A 296 1.16 -23.13 16.56
C ALA A 296 2.28 -24.13 16.89
N VAL A 297 2.25 -24.67 18.12
CA VAL A 297 3.25 -25.61 18.62
C VAL A 297 3.22 -26.89 17.77
N ASN A 298 4.39 -27.39 17.38
CA ASN A 298 4.61 -28.66 16.66
C ASN A 298 4.15 -28.71 15.18
N VAL A 299 4.26 -27.60 14.43
CA VAL A 299 4.07 -27.60 12.96
C VAL A 299 5.43 -27.54 12.26
N PRO A 300 6.13 -28.67 11.99
CA PRO A 300 7.46 -28.69 11.40
C PRO A 300 7.54 -28.40 9.89
N SER A 301 6.42 -28.41 9.17
CA SER A 301 6.44 -28.29 7.71
C SER A 301 5.38 -27.34 7.16
N ARG A 302 5.70 -26.76 5.99
CA ARG A 302 4.79 -25.92 5.21
C ARG A 302 3.46 -26.61 4.93
N ALA A 303 3.50 -27.88 4.51
CA ALA A 303 2.29 -28.64 4.18
C ALA A 303 1.34 -28.80 5.38
N GLN A 304 1.89 -29.01 6.58
CA GLN A 304 1.07 -29.10 7.79
C GLN A 304 0.49 -27.74 8.19
N CYS A 305 1.26 -26.66 8.03
CA CYS A 305 0.77 -25.30 8.28
C CYS A 305 -0.39 -24.94 7.33
N GLU A 306 -0.26 -25.27 6.05
CA GLU A 306 -1.30 -25.05 5.04
C GLU A 306 -2.54 -25.92 5.29
N ASP A 307 -2.39 -27.12 5.85
CA ASP A 307 -3.52 -28.01 6.18
C ASP A 307 -4.42 -27.46 7.31
N LEU A 308 -3.86 -26.67 8.24
CA LEU A 308 -4.63 -26.01 9.29
C LEU A 308 -5.68 -25.05 8.73
N ASN A 309 -5.40 -24.41 7.58
CA ASN A 309 -6.35 -23.52 6.90
C ASN A 309 -7.58 -24.25 6.32
N LYS A 310 -7.55 -25.59 6.22
CA LYS A 310 -8.74 -26.36 5.75
C LYS A 310 -9.77 -26.54 6.85
N HIS A 311 -9.34 -26.46 8.11
CA HIS A 311 -10.14 -26.80 9.28
C HIS A 311 -10.57 -25.57 10.09
N ASP A 312 -9.75 -24.52 10.10
CA ASP A 312 -10.07 -23.26 10.77
C ASP A 312 -10.73 -22.27 9.78
N LYS A 313 -11.81 -21.64 10.22
CA LYS A 313 -12.54 -20.62 9.44
C LYS A 313 -12.25 -19.20 9.89
N ILE A 314 -11.67 -19.03 11.09
CA ILE A 314 -11.45 -17.73 11.72
C ILE A 314 -9.99 -17.33 11.57
N TYR A 315 -9.07 -18.25 11.85
CA TYR A 315 -7.64 -17.97 11.77
C TYR A 315 -7.05 -18.45 10.45
N HIS A 316 -6.07 -17.69 9.98
CA HIS A 316 -5.19 -18.08 8.89
C HIS A 316 -3.83 -18.51 9.44
N TYR A 317 -3.25 -19.52 8.80
CA TYR A 317 -1.96 -20.09 9.12
C TYR A 317 -1.00 -19.86 7.96
N THR A 318 0.05 -19.08 8.21
CA THR A 318 1.01 -18.67 7.20
C THR A 318 2.39 -19.22 7.54
N TRP A 319 2.96 -20.01 6.62
CA TRP A 319 4.33 -20.50 6.74
C TRP A 319 5.31 -19.46 6.22
N GLN A 320 6.12 -18.88 7.12
CA GLN A 320 7.03 -17.79 6.77
C GLN A 320 8.35 -17.92 7.53
N TYR A 321 9.44 -17.42 6.94
CA TYR A 321 10.72 -17.31 7.64
C TYR A 321 10.65 -16.18 8.68
N ASP A 322 11.01 -16.50 9.93
CA ASP A 322 11.11 -15.56 11.02
C ASP A 322 12.55 -15.00 11.10
N PRO A 323 12.77 -13.69 10.87
CA PRO A 323 14.10 -13.10 10.97
C PRO A 323 14.67 -13.05 12.39
N GLU A 324 13.82 -13.07 13.42
CA GLU A 324 14.25 -13.02 14.83
C GLU A 324 14.68 -14.41 15.32
N ASP A 325 13.91 -15.45 14.97
CA ASP A 325 14.21 -16.85 15.36
C ASP A 325 15.09 -17.59 14.34
N GLU A 326 15.41 -16.95 13.21
CA GLU A 326 16.18 -17.48 12.07
C GLU A 326 15.69 -18.83 11.50
N LYS A 327 14.39 -19.13 11.64
CA LYS A 327 13.78 -20.39 11.19
C LYS A 327 12.43 -20.14 10.52
N PHE A 328 11.95 -21.12 9.76
CA PHE A 328 10.57 -21.08 9.30
C PHE A 328 9.60 -21.40 10.45
N THR A 329 8.55 -20.58 10.55
CA THR A 329 7.53 -20.66 11.58
C THR A 329 6.14 -20.63 10.94
N CYS A 330 5.22 -21.42 11.49
CA CYS A 330 3.80 -21.34 11.14
C CYS A 330 3.12 -20.28 12.01
N TYR A 331 2.79 -19.12 11.44
CA TYR A 331 2.13 -18.04 12.15
C TYR A 331 0.61 -18.19 12.07
N ARG A 332 -0.05 -18.22 13.23
CA ARG A 332 -1.50 -18.05 13.32
C ARG A 332 -1.84 -16.57 13.32
N ASN A 333 -2.63 -16.10 12.37
CA ASN A 333 -2.93 -14.68 12.18
C ASN A 333 -4.40 -14.46 11.77
N LEU A 334 -4.83 -13.19 11.85
CA LEU A 334 -6.17 -12.71 11.44
C LEU A 334 -6.05 -11.73 10.26
N LEU A 335 -5.19 -12.05 9.29
CA LEU A 335 -5.01 -11.23 8.10
C LEU A 335 -6.03 -11.64 7.02
N TYR A 336 -6.89 -10.71 6.64
CA TYR A 336 -7.78 -10.87 5.50
C TYR A 336 -7.30 -10.02 4.34
N THR A 337 -7.32 -10.60 3.14
CA THR A 337 -7.05 -9.85 1.91
C THR A 337 -8.33 -9.81 1.08
N THR A 338 -8.76 -8.62 0.71
CA THR A 338 -9.87 -8.40 -0.21
C THR A 338 -9.35 -7.99 -1.58
N ALA A 339 -10.19 -8.14 -2.61
CA ALA A 339 -9.88 -7.65 -3.94
C ALA A 339 -10.00 -6.12 -3.95
N ALA A 340 -8.93 -5.43 -4.36
CA ALA A 340 -8.94 -4.00 -4.62
C ALA A 340 -9.52 -3.74 -6.02
N GLU A 341 -10.82 -3.99 -6.17
CA GLU A 341 -11.57 -3.83 -7.41
C GLU A 341 -12.75 -2.91 -7.16
N SER A 342 -12.94 -1.91 -8.04
CA SER A 342 -14.00 -0.92 -7.85
C SER A 342 -15.38 -1.57 -7.93
N PRO A 343 -16.32 -1.22 -7.02
CA PRO A 343 -17.70 -1.68 -7.11
C PRO A 343 -18.40 -1.36 -8.44
N ALA A 344 -17.91 -0.35 -9.17
CA ALA A 344 -18.39 -0.03 -10.52
C ALA A 344 -18.39 -1.23 -11.48
N PHE A 345 -17.40 -2.13 -11.33
CA PHE A 345 -17.25 -3.31 -12.19
C PHE A 345 -17.93 -4.57 -11.63
N LYS A 346 -18.33 -4.55 -10.36
CA LYS A 346 -19.04 -5.66 -9.69
C LYS A 346 -20.56 -5.50 -9.69
N LEU A 347 -21.06 -4.26 -9.78
CA LEU A 347 -22.48 -3.96 -9.72
C LEU A 347 -23.14 -4.09 -11.10
N ASP A 348 -24.07 -5.04 -11.23
CA ASP A 348 -24.85 -5.21 -12.45
C ASP A 348 -25.63 -3.93 -12.79
N GLY A 349 -25.48 -3.46 -14.03
CA GLY A 349 -26.17 -2.26 -14.53
C GLY A 349 -25.67 -0.94 -13.95
N TYR A 350 -24.50 -0.91 -13.29
CA TYR A 350 -23.92 0.33 -12.81
C TYR A 350 -23.67 1.35 -13.94
N ASN A 351 -24.09 2.59 -13.72
CA ASN A 351 -23.79 3.68 -14.63
C ASN A 351 -22.34 4.15 -14.44
N MET A 352 -21.48 3.77 -15.40
CA MET A 352 -20.06 4.12 -15.43
C MET A 352 -19.81 5.64 -15.45
N HIS A 353 -20.80 6.46 -15.82
CA HIS A 353 -20.72 7.92 -15.80
C HIS A 353 -21.21 8.56 -14.49
N SER A 354 -21.69 7.79 -13.51
CA SER A 354 -22.28 8.35 -12.29
C SER A 354 -21.27 9.05 -11.37
N GLY A 355 -19.99 8.70 -11.46
CA GLY A 355 -18.94 9.27 -10.63
C GLY A 355 -18.97 8.85 -9.15
N VAL A 356 -19.82 7.87 -8.78
CA VAL A 356 -19.93 7.38 -7.39
C VAL A 356 -18.75 6.49 -7.01
N TYR A 357 -18.49 5.49 -7.86
CA TYR A 357 -17.35 4.58 -7.78
C TYR A 357 -16.37 4.84 -8.92
N SER A 358 -15.09 4.60 -8.64
CA SER A 358 -13.98 4.76 -9.58
C SER A 358 -14.13 3.83 -10.79
N THR A 359 -13.77 4.31 -11.98
CA THR A 359 -13.83 3.52 -13.24
C THR A 359 -12.50 3.50 -13.96
N TRP A 360 -11.39 3.64 -13.23
CA TRP A 360 -10.05 3.55 -13.81
C TRP A 360 -9.81 2.15 -14.39
N VAL A 361 -9.33 2.12 -15.63
CA VAL A 361 -8.93 0.90 -16.34
C VAL A 361 -7.57 1.15 -16.99
N GLU A 362 -6.69 0.15 -16.92
CA GLU A 362 -5.39 0.18 -17.57
C GLU A 362 -5.49 -0.44 -18.96
N SER A 363 -4.97 0.25 -19.99
CA SER A 363 -4.90 -0.33 -21.33
C SER A 363 -3.99 -1.55 -21.32
N VAL A 364 -4.39 -2.62 -21.99
CA VAL A 364 -3.52 -3.78 -22.21
C VAL A 364 -2.58 -3.46 -23.38
N TRP A 365 -1.27 -3.60 -23.17
CA TRP A 365 -0.25 -3.37 -24.18
C TRP A 365 0.82 -4.46 -24.13
N THR A 366 1.49 -4.69 -25.26
CA THR A 366 2.69 -5.55 -25.35
C THR A 366 3.94 -4.70 -25.24
N THR A 367 4.95 -5.18 -24.53
CA THR A 367 6.17 -4.42 -24.21
C THR A 367 6.78 -3.77 -25.45
N LYS A 368 6.81 -2.43 -25.50
CA LYS A 368 7.42 -1.71 -26.63
C LYS A 368 8.92 -1.60 -26.39
N GLN A 369 9.71 -2.22 -27.26
CA GLN A 369 11.16 -2.02 -27.27
C GLN A 369 11.44 -0.68 -27.96
N LEU A 370 12.06 0.24 -27.22
CA LEU A 370 12.59 1.47 -27.81
C LEU A 370 13.97 1.14 -28.37
N GLU A 371 14.09 1.08 -29.70
CA GLU A 371 15.34 0.81 -30.37
C GLU A 371 15.89 2.07 -31.03
N LEU A 372 17.15 2.39 -30.73
CA LEU A 372 17.88 3.42 -31.44
C LEU A 372 18.61 2.76 -32.61
N PHE A 373 18.29 3.18 -33.83
CA PHE A 373 18.99 2.75 -35.03
C PHE A 373 19.36 3.95 -35.91
N LEU A 374 20.47 3.81 -36.62
CA LEU A 374 20.89 4.80 -37.60
C LEU A 374 19.97 4.71 -38.81
N THR A 375 19.33 5.82 -39.15
CA THR A 375 18.65 5.97 -40.43
C THR A 375 19.53 6.80 -41.34
N ILE A 376 19.70 6.36 -42.59
CA ILE A 376 20.16 7.26 -43.64
C ILE A 376 19.08 8.36 -43.73
N HIS A 377 19.48 9.62 -43.81
CA HIS A 377 18.53 10.73 -43.94
C HIS A 377 17.50 10.34 -45.01
N PRO A 378 16.19 10.28 -44.71
CA PRO A 378 15.19 9.76 -45.63
C PRO A 378 15.27 10.59 -46.90
N CYS A 379 15.82 9.98 -47.95
CA CYS A 379 16.07 10.60 -49.22
C CYS A 379 15.30 9.76 -50.22
N LEU A 380 14.07 10.21 -50.50
CA LEU A 380 13.15 9.49 -51.37
C LEU A 380 13.80 9.15 -52.72
N THR A 381 14.70 10.00 -53.22
CA THR A 381 15.48 9.74 -54.43
C THR A 381 16.43 8.57 -54.26
N HIS A 382 17.13 8.41 -53.13
CA HIS A 382 18.00 7.27 -52.87
C HIS A 382 17.20 5.96 -52.79
N ASP A 383 16.09 5.95 -52.04
CA ASP A 383 15.25 4.76 -51.87
C ASP A 383 14.62 4.32 -53.20
N ILE A 384 14.09 5.27 -53.96
CA ILE A 384 13.56 5.01 -55.31
C ILE A 384 14.68 4.52 -56.24
N THR A 385 15.88 5.10 -56.17
CA THR A 385 17.01 4.70 -57.01
C THR A 385 17.43 3.27 -56.71
N VAL A 386 17.61 2.90 -55.44
CA VAL A 386 17.95 1.53 -55.01
C VAL A 386 16.85 0.55 -55.46
N PHE A 387 15.58 0.89 -55.26
CA PHE A 387 14.46 0.06 -55.69
C PHE A 387 14.45 -0.14 -57.21
N LEU A 388 14.61 0.92 -58.00
CA LEU A 388 14.63 0.86 -59.47
C LEU A 388 15.82 0.06 -59.98
N TYR A 389 17.02 0.25 -59.43
CA TYR A 389 18.18 -0.56 -59.79
C TYR A 389 17.96 -2.04 -59.47
N GLY A 390 17.39 -2.35 -58.30
CA GLY A 390 17.02 -3.72 -57.94
C GLY A 390 16.00 -4.33 -58.91
N LEU A 391 14.96 -3.57 -59.29
CA LEU A 391 13.92 -4.02 -60.22
C LEU A 391 14.48 -4.29 -61.63
N ILE A 392 15.31 -3.38 -62.14
CA ILE A 392 15.95 -3.53 -63.46
C ILE A 392 16.85 -4.75 -63.45
N PHE A 393 17.69 -4.92 -62.43
CA PHE A 393 18.56 -6.09 -62.30
C PHE A 393 17.77 -7.40 -62.24
N PHE A 394 16.66 -7.43 -61.50
CA PHE A 394 15.77 -8.59 -61.43
C PHE A 394 15.17 -8.95 -62.80
N ILE A 395 14.66 -7.96 -63.54
CA ILE A 395 14.10 -8.17 -64.89
C ILE A 395 15.18 -8.71 -65.84
N ILE A 396 16.37 -8.11 -65.85
CA ILE A 396 17.48 -8.58 -66.70
C ILE A 396 17.86 -10.01 -66.35
N SER A 397 18.00 -10.34 -65.07
CA SER A 397 18.32 -11.68 -64.61
C SER A 397 17.26 -12.70 -65.06
N LEU A 398 15.97 -12.37 -64.95
CA LEU A 398 14.89 -13.21 -65.47
C LEU A 398 15.01 -13.44 -66.99
N PHE A 399 15.25 -12.38 -67.77
CA PHE A 399 15.42 -12.51 -69.22
C PHE A 399 16.64 -13.38 -69.57
N VAL A 400 17.77 -13.18 -68.90
CA VAL A 400 18.98 -13.99 -69.12
C VAL A 400 18.73 -15.45 -68.75
N MET A 401 18.08 -15.71 -67.63
CA MET A 401 17.73 -17.07 -67.20
C MET A 401 16.76 -17.74 -68.17
N GLU A 402 15.75 -17.03 -68.67
CA GLU A 402 14.81 -17.54 -69.68
C GLU A 402 15.54 -17.86 -70.99
N LEU A 403 16.47 -17.01 -71.43
CA LEU A 403 17.30 -17.27 -72.61
C LEU A 403 18.20 -18.49 -72.43
N ILE A 404 18.82 -18.66 -71.26
CA ILE A 404 19.62 -19.85 -70.94
C ILE A 404 18.72 -21.11 -70.89
N TYR A 405 17.54 -21.00 -70.28
CA TYR A 405 16.57 -22.09 -70.21
C TYR A 405 16.11 -22.52 -71.62
N LEU A 406 15.73 -21.57 -72.47
CA LEU A 406 15.35 -21.83 -73.85
C LEU A 406 16.51 -22.41 -74.67
N GLY A 407 17.73 -21.88 -74.53
CA GLY A 407 18.92 -22.39 -75.20
C GLY A 407 19.31 -23.81 -74.78
N ASN A 408 19.10 -24.18 -73.50
CA ASN A 408 19.32 -25.55 -73.03
C ASN A 408 18.14 -26.50 -73.30
N LYS A 409 16.94 -25.97 -73.56
CA LYS A 409 15.76 -26.75 -73.98
C LYS A 409 15.89 -27.26 -75.41
N GLU A 410 16.74 -26.64 -76.24
CA GLU A 410 17.12 -27.16 -77.55
C GLU A 410 18.29 -28.17 -77.49
N ALA A 411 18.92 -28.35 -76.32
CA ALA A 411 20.05 -29.26 -76.11
C ALA A 411 19.69 -30.57 -75.37
N ILE A 412 18.42 -30.76 -74.99
CA ILE A 412 17.81 -32.00 -74.51
C ILE A 412 16.74 -32.40 -75.52
#